data_AF-A0A6A0AF70-F1
#
_entry.id   AF-A0A6A0AF70-F1
#
_cell.length_a   1.000
_cell.length_b   1.000
_cell.length_c   1.000
_cell.angle_alpha   90.00
_cell.angle_beta   90.00
_cell.angle_gamma   90.00
#
_symmetry.space_group_name_H-M   'P 1'
#
loop_
_entity.id
_entity.type
_entity.pdbx_description
1 polymer ?
#
loop_
_entity_poly.entity_id
_entity_poly.type
_entity_poly.pdbx_seq_one_letter_code
_entity_poly.pdbx_strand_id
1 'polypeptide(L)'
;MADSVMLPLWWRQVAVMWVDDVSSSGRDEFGSQSALELLRQWCATGGWHDETSGAFKHVVDSQLVGAASASPYAKPTSDRFLQYLSLVSLPPISHAGFQLIFTAVLKRHISNLAAMPSGLLPALVAATMDMYKE
;
A
#
# COMPACT_ATOMS: atom_id res chain seq x y z
N MET A 1 -15.17 -32.76 -12.50
CA MET A 1 -16.55 -32.33 -12.16
C MET A 1 -16.65 -32.34 -10.64
N ALA A 2 -15.97 -31.38 -9.99
CA ALA A 2 -15.91 -31.29 -8.54
C ALA A 2 -16.66 -30.01 -8.14
N ASP A 3 -17.84 -30.23 -7.59
CA ASP A 3 -18.67 -29.39 -6.76
C ASP A 3 -18.27 -27.92 -6.61
N SER A 4 -18.80 -27.11 -7.53
CA SER A 4 -19.01 -25.68 -7.30
C SER A 4 -20.22 -25.52 -6.39
N VAL A 5 -20.01 -25.71 -5.09
CA VAL A 5 -20.92 -25.15 -4.09
C VAL A 5 -20.86 -23.63 -4.30
N MET A 6 -21.83 -23.07 -5.01
CA MET A 6 -22.01 -21.63 -5.13
C MET A 6 -22.35 -21.08 -3.75
N LEU A 7 -21.32 -20.80 -2.96
CA LEU A 7 -21.45 -20.01 -1.76
C LEU A 7 -21.93 -18.61 -2.19
N PRO A 8 -22.93 -18.03 -1.50
CA PRO A 8 -23.37 -16.69 -1.75
C PRO A 8 -22.21 -15.69 -1.82
N LEU A 9 -22.25 -14.77 -2.79
CA LEU A 9 -21.18 -13.80 -3.07
C LEU A 9 -20.70 -13.00 -1.84
N TRP A 10 -21.53 -12.88 -0.81
CA TRP A 10 -21.25 -12.14 0.43
C TRP A 10 -20.39 -12.89 1.46
N TRP A 11 -20.11 -14.18 1.27
CA TRP A 11 -19.14 -14.93 2.08
C TRP A 11 -17.78 -15.11 1.41
N ARG A 12 -17.60 -14.58 0.20
CA ARG A 12 -16.34 -14.71 -0.53
C ARG A 12 -15.26 -13.89 0.16
N GLN A 13 -14.32 -14.57 0.79
CA GLN A 13 -13.12 -13.94 1.34
C GLN A 13 -12.16 -13.66 0.18
N VAL A 14 -11.88 -12.38 -0.06
CA VAL A 14 -10.87 -11.96 -1.04
C VAL A 14 -9.60 -11.59 -0.30
N ALA A 15 -8.51 -12.31 -0.56
CA ALA A 15 -7.21 -11.99 -0.02
C ALA A 15 -6.64 -10.74 -0.72
N VAL A 16 -6.07 -9.82 0.05
CA VAL A 16 -5.36 -8.66 -0.49
C VAL A 16 -3.87 -8.86 -0.27
N MET A 17 -3.11 -8.98 -1.37
CA MET A 17 -1.66 -8.90 -1.32
C MET A 17 -1.26 -7.43 -1.33
N TRP A 18 -0.79 -6.93 -0.19
CA TRP A 18 -0.25 -5.58 -0.06
C TRP A 18 1.26 -5.59 -0.29
N VAL A 19 1.73 -4.81 -1.25
CA VAL A 19 3.16 -4.56 -1.51
C VAL A 19 3.50 -3.13 -1.06
N ASP A 20 4.21 -3.02 0.06
CA ASP A 20 4.46 -1.73 0.72
C ASP A 20 5.37 -0.78 -0.09
N ASP A 21 6.34 -1.33 -0.82
CA ASP A 21 7.22 -0.53 -1.67
C ASP A 21 7.58 -1.27 -2.96
N VAL A 22 6.82 -0.98 -4.02
CA VAL A 22 7.06 -1.47 -5.38
C VAL A 22 8.36 -0.90 -5.96
N SER A 23 8.79 0.28 -5.52
CA SER A 23 9.99 0.96 -6.02
C SER A 23 11.29 0.48 -5.38
N SER A 24 11.22 -0.45 -4.42
CA SER A 24 12.41 -1.00 -3.75
C SER A 24 13.12 -2.09 -4.56
N SER A 25 12.44 -2.73 -5.52
CA SER A 25 12.96 -3.89 -6.24
C SER A 25 14.25 -3.59 -7.01
N GLY A 26 15.24 -4.48 -6.85
CA GLY A 26 16.50 -4.41 -7.58
C GLY A 26 16.32 -4.72 -9.07
N ARG A 27 17.21 -4.15 -9.89
CA ARG A 27 17.34 -4.48 -11.31
C ARG A 27 18.50 -5.44 -11.51
N ASP A 28 18.34 -6.41 -12.40
CA ASP A 28 19.44 -7.25 -12.88
C ASP A 28 20.28 -6.52 -13.95
N GLU A 29 21.28 -7.21 -14.50
CA GLU A 29 22.17 -6.71 -15.56
C GLU A 29 21.41 -6.25 -16.82
N PHE A 30 20.21 -6.77 -17.04
CA PHE A 30 19.35 -6.46 -18.18
C PHE A 30 18.24 -5.46 -17.84
N GLY A 31 18.26 -4.87 -16.64
CA GLY A 31 17.29 -3.89 -16.19
C GLY A 31 15.94 -4.48 -15.77
N SER A 32 15.82 -5.81 -15.70
CA SER A 32 14.61 -6.50 -15.26
C SER A 32 14.51 -6.52 -13.75
N GLN A 33 13.28 -6.44 -13.24
CA GLN A 33 13.00 -6.48 -11.80
C GLN A 33 12.21 -7.76 -11.52
N SER A 34 12.91 -8.86 -11.24
CA SER A 34 12.34 -10.22 -11.24
C SER A 34 11.09 -10.36 -10.37
N ALA A 35 11.07 -9.71 -9.19
CA ALA A 35 9.91 -9.71 -8.31
C ALA A 35 8.67 -9.03 -8.96
N LEU A 36 8.88 -7.90 -9.65
CA LEU A 36 7.80 -7.22 -10.36
C LEU A 36 7.33 -7.99 -11.58
N GLU A 37 8.24 -8.69 -12.27
CA GLU A 37 7.86 -9.52 -13.42
C GLU A 37 6.99 -10.72 -13.02
N LEU A 38 7.23 -11.31 -11.83
CA LEU A 38 6.35 -12.34 -11.28
C LEU A 38 4.96 -11.78 -10.93
N LEU A 39 4.89 -10.62 -10.27
CA LEU A 39 3.61 -9.96 -9.99
C LEU A 39 2.87 -9.56 -11.27
N ARG A 40 3.61 -9.11 -12.30
CA ARG A 40 3.07 -8.82 -13.62
C ARG A 40 2.49 -10.08 -14.26
N GLN A 41 3.19 -11.22 -14.16
CA GLN A 41 2.71 -12.49 -14.68
C GLN A 41 1.40 -12.90 -14.01
N TRP A 42 1.31 -12.76 -12.68
CA TRP A 42 0.07 -12.98 -11.95
C TRP A 42 -1.05 -12.07 -12.45
N CYS A 43 -0.82 -10.76 -12.56
CA CYS A 43 -1.84 -9.82 -13.04
C CYS A 43 -2.30 -10.12 -14.48
N ALA A 44 -1.38 -10.57 -15.33
CA ALA A 44 -1.67 -10.86 -16.74
C ALA A 44 -2.38 -12.21 -16.96
N THR A 45 -2.03 -13.23 -16.17
CA THR A 45 -2.43 -14.61 -16.46
C THR A 45 -3.24 -15.28 -15.33
N GLY A 46 -3.41 -14.62 -14.20
CA GLY A 46 -4.09 -15.16 -13.02
C GLY A 46 -3.28 -16.20 -12.25
N GLY A 47 -1.96 -16.28 -12.48
CA GLY A 47 -1.10 -17.28 -11.83
C GLY A 47 0.32 -17.34 -12.39
N TRP A 48 1.03 -18.41 -12.08
CA TRP A 48 2.37 -18.70 -12.62
C TRP A 48 2.65 -20.20 -12.62
N HIS A 49 3.65 -20.62 -13.39
CA HIS A 49 4.11 -22.02 -13.37
C HIS A 49 4.99 -22.29 -12.15
N ASP A 50 4.78 -23.44 -11.53
CA ASP A 50 5.64 -23.95 -10.48
C ASP A 50 6.95 -24.48 -11.06
N GLU A 51 8.09 -24.06 -10.51
CA GLU A 51 9.41 -24.45 -11.03
C GLU A 51 9.68 -25.95 -10.87
N THR A 52 9.15 -26.60 -9.82
CA THR A 52 9.42 -28.01 -9.55
C THR A 52 8.51 -28.94 -10.36
N SER A 53 7.20 -28.68 -10.35
CA SER A 53 6.22 -29.55 -11.01
C SER A 53 5.90 -29.16 -12.45
N GLY A 54 6.25 -27.94 -12.89
CA GLY A 54 5.85 -27.38 -14.19
C GLY A 54 4.36 -27.06 -14.30
N ALA A 55 3.55 -27.39 -13.29
CA ALA A 55 2.12 -27.16 -13.29
C ALA A 55 1.80 -25.66 -13.15
N PHE A 56 0.74 -25.21 -13.83
CA PHE A 56 0.25 -23.84 -13.65
C PHE A 56 -0.52 -23.71 -12.34
N LYS A 57 -0.09 -22.79 -11.48
CA LYS A 57 -0.74 -22.46 -10.21
C LYS A 57 -1.62 -21.23 -10.40
N HIS A 58 -2.92 -21.42 -10.27
CA HIS A 58 -3.90 -20.33 -10.27
C HIS A 58 -3.93 -19.63 -8.91
N VAL A 59 -3.94 -18.30 -8.93
CA VAL A 59 -4.18 -17.48 -7.75
C VAL A 59 -5.64 -17.05 -7.79
N VAL A 60 -6.43 -17.56 -6.84
CA VAL A 60 -7.88 -17.37 -6.78
C VAL A 60 -8.26 -16.44 -5.64
N ASP A 61 -9.40 -15.75 -5.79
CA ASP A 61 -10.00 -14.92 -4.74
C ASP A 61 -9.03 -13.90 -4.14
N SER A 62 -8.30 -13.20 -5.00
CA SER A 62 -7.18 -12.36 -4.59
C SER A 62 -7.12 -11.03 -5.35
N GLN A 63 -6.62 -9.99 -4.70
CA GLN A 63 -6.30 -8.69 -5.30
C GLN A 63 -4.87 -8.27 -4.95
N LEU A 64 -4.21 -7.60 -5.90
CA LEU A 64 -2.91 -6.97 -5.69
C LEU A 64 -3.10 -5.48 -5.45
N VAL A 65 -2.53 -4.97 -4.37
CA VAL A 65 -2.47 -3.54 -4.07
C VAL A 65 -1.02 -3.21 -3.71
N GLY A 66 -0.49 -2.15 -4.32
CA GLY A 66 0.90 -1.73 -4.10
C GLY A 66 0.99 -0.24 -3.79
N ALA A 67 1.95 0.11 -2.95
CA ALA A 67 2.41 1.48 -2.77
C ALA A 67 3.74 1.68 -3.51
N ALA A 68 3.85 2.83 -4.15
CA ALA A 68 5.05 3.24 -4.88
C ALA A 68 5.43 4.65 -4.43
N SER A 69 6.72 4.88 -4.26
CA SER A 69 7.22 6.19 -3.88
C SER A 69 7.22 7.14 -5.08
N ALA A 70 6.71 8.36 -4.87
CA ALA A 70 6.83 9.45 -5.83
C ALA A 70 8.14 10.25 -5.66
N SER A 71 9.03 9.81 -4.76
CA SER A 71 10.32 10.45 -4.51
C SER A 71 11.20 10.43 -5.77
N PRO A 72 11.96 11.50 -6.08
CA PRO A 72 12.91 11.50 -7.19
C PRO A 72 14.04 10.47 -7.01
N TYR A 73 14.26 9.99 -5.78
CA TYR A 73 15.26 8.97 -5.46
C TYR A 73 14.72 7.53 -5.54
N ALA A 74 13.41 7.36 -5.77
CA ALA A 74 12.80 6.05 -5.91
C ALA A 74 13.31 5.35 -7.18
N LYS A 75 13.49 4.03 -7.14
CA LYS A 75 13.86 3.30 -8.36
C LYS A 75 12.67 3.32 -9.33
N PRO A 76 12.91 3.48 -10.63
CA PRO A 76 11.80 3.55 -11.58
C PRO A 76 11.12 2.18 -11.66
N THR A 77 9.80 2.18 -11.47
CA THR A 77 8.96 1.00 -11.66
C THR A 77 8.77 0.76 -13.17
N SER A 78 8.69 -0.50 -13.60
CA SER A 78 8.52 -0.82 -15.02
C SER A 78 7.12 -0.47 -15.53
N ASP A 79 7.02 0.27 -16.64
CA ASP A 79 5.75 0.56 -17.32
C ASP A 79 4.99 -0.73 -17.70
N ARG A 80 5.73 -1.80 -18.03
CA ARG A 80 5.17 -3.12 -18.35
C ARG A 80 4.42 -3.72 -17.18
N PHE A 81 4.84 -3.43 -15.95
CA PHE A 81 4.12 -3.85 -14.74
C PHE A 81 2.91 -2.94 -14.49
N LEU A 82 3.12 -1.62 -14.56
CA LEU A 82 2.08 -0.62 -14.25
C LEU A 82 0.88 -0.70 -15.21
N GLN A 83 1.05 -1.12 -16.46
CA GLN A 83 -0.06 -1.24 -17.43
C GLN A 83 -1.19 -2.20 -16.99
N TYR A 84 -0.91 -3.14 -16.07
CA TYR A 84 -1.91 -4.07 -15.53
C TYR A 84 -2.61 -3.54 -14.28
N LEU A 85 -2.22 -2.36 -13.79
CA LEU A 85 -2.71 -1.76 -12.56
C LEU A 85 -3.43 -0.44 -12.84
N SER A 86 -4.37 -0.09 -11.98
CA SER A 86 -4.90 1.26 -11.90
C SER A 86 -4.06 2.08 -10.94
N LEU A 87 -3.52 3.21 -11.42
CA LEU A 87 -2.69 4.09 -10.60
C LEU A 87 -3.55 5.15 -9.93
N VAL A 88 -3.40 5.27 -8.61
CA VAL A 88 -4.05 6.30 -7.79
C VAL A 88 -2.96 7.14 -7.15
N SER A 89 -2.92 8.43 -7.48
CA SER A 89 -1.98 9.39 -6.88
C SER A 89 -2.64 10.08 -5.68
N LEU A 90 -1.96 10.10 -4.55
CA LEU A 90 -2.41 10.78 -3.34
C LEU A 90 -1.69 12.13 -3.22
N PRO A 91 -2.41 13.26 -3.14
CA PRO A 91 -1.79 14.55 -2.89
C PRO A 91 -1.21 14.62 -1.47
N PRO A 92 -0.24 15.51 -1.21
CA PRO A 92 0.22 15.80 0.15
C PRO A 92 -0.95 16.19 1.08
N ILE A 93 -0.91 15.72 2.33
CA ILE A 93 -1.92 16.06 3.34
C ILE A 93 -1.86 17.56 3.64
N SER A 94 -3.02 18.20 3.75
CA SER A 94 -3.12 19.63 4.07
C SER A 94 -2.71 19.92 5.51
N HIS A 95 -2.29 21.17 5.79
CA HIS A 95 -1.96 21.61 7.15
C HIS A 95 -3.12 21.36 8.13
N ALA A 96 -4.36 21.67 7.72
CA ALA A 96 -5.54 21.39 8.52
C ALA A 96 -5.75 19.88 8.76
N GLY A 97 -5.45 19.03 7.78
CA GLY A 97 -5.52 17.57 7.92
C GLY A 97 -4.52 17.03 8.94
N PHE A 98 -3.26 17.47 8.88
CA PHE A 98 -2.25 17.12 9.87
C PHE A 98 -2.64 17.61 11.28
N GLN A 99 -3.12 18.85 11.39
CA GLN A 99 -3.56 19.41 12.67
C GLN A 99 -4.70 18.56 13.27
N LEU A 100 -5.66 18.12 12.46
CA LEU A 100 -6.75 17.24 12.88
C LEU A 100 -6.23 15.88 13.36
N ILE A 101 -5.41 15.20 12.55
CA ILE A 101 -4.91 13.85 12.85
C ILE A 101 -4.06 13.86 14.12
N PHE A 102 -3.04 14.73 14.18
CA PHE A 102 -2.13 14.75 15.32
C PHE A 102 -2.81 15.21 16.62
N THR A 103 -3.71 16.20 16.55
CA THR A 103 -4.50 16.60 17.73
C THR A 103 -5.36 15.43 18.23
N ALA A 104 -6.00 14.67 17.34
CA ALA A 104 -6.81 13.51 17.73
C ALA A 104 -5.96 12.39 18.36
N VAL A 105 -4.80 12.07 17.77
CA VAL A 105 -3.89 11.04 18.30
C VAL A 105 -3.34 11.44 19.67
N LEU A 106 -2.88 12.69 19.83
CA LEU A 106 -2.36 13.19 21.10
C LEU A 106 -3.45 13.25 22.16
N LYS A 107 -4.64 13.76 21.83
CA LYS A 107 -5.79 13.78 22.73
C LYS A 107 -6.13 12.39 23.26
N ARG A 108 -6.08 11.37 22.41
CA ARG A 108 -6.26 9.97 22.83
C ARG A 108 -5.17 9.53 23.81
N HIS A 109 -3.90 9.80 23.51
CA HIS A 109 -2.77 9.38 24.36
C HIS A 109 -2.78 10.03 25.75
N ILE A 110 -3.14 11.32 25.82
CA ILE A 110 -3.13 12.06 27.09
C ILE A 110 -4.49 12.05 27.82
N SER A 111 -5.47 11.32 27.31
CA SER A 111 -6.83 11.29 27.88
C SER A 111 -6.90 10.82 29.33
N ASN A 112 -5.90 10.05 29.78
CA ASN A 112 -5.78 9.55 31.16
C ASN A 112 -4.95 10.46 32.09
N LEU A 113 -4.32 11.50 31.54
CA LEU A 113 -3.55 12.48 32.33
C LEU A 113 -4.51 13.56 32.84
N ALA A 114 -4.27 14.06 34.06
CA ALA A 114 -5.07 15.09 34.70
C ALA A 114 -5.29 16.31 33.76
N ALA A 115 -6.46 16.94 33.88
CA ALA A 115 -7.04 17.89 32.93
C ALA A 115 -6.02 18.88 32.32
N MET A 116 -5.57 18.56 31.10
CA MET A 116 -4.82 19.50 30.28
C MET A 116 -5.75 20.61 29.76
N PRO A 117 -5.29 21.87 29.74
CA PRO A 117 -6.06 22.97 29.16
C PRO A 117 -6.46 22.65 27.71
N SER A 118 -7.73 22.86 27.36
CA SER A 118 -8.31 22.48 26.06
C SER A 118 -7.63 23.14 24.85
N GLY A 119 -6.92 24.25 25.05
CA GLY A 119 -6.16 24.96 24.00
C GLY A 119 -4.70 24.54 23.84
N LEU A 120 -4.13 23.76 24.77
CA LEU A 120 -2.70 23.45 24.74
C LEU A 120 -2.34 22.41 23.67
N LEU A 121 -3.20 21.41 23.45
CA LEU A 121 -2.97 20.38 22.45
C LEU A 121 -2.90 20.92 21.01
N PRO A 122 -3.89 21.72 20.53
CA PRO A 122 -3.81 22.29 19.20
C PRO A 122 -2.60 23.22 19.02
N ALA A 123 -2.24 23.98 20.06
CA ALA A 123 -1.08 24.88 20.04
C ALA A 123 0.24 24.10 19.93
N LEU A 124 0.37 22.98 20.67
CA LEU A 124 1.54 22.11 20.60
C LEU A 124 1.70 21.50 19.21
N VAL A 125 0.61 20.97 18.64
CA VAL A 125 0.62 20.40 17.29
C VAL A 125 1.02 21.48 16.26
N ALA A 126 0.42 22.67 16.33
CA ALA A 126 0.75 23.78 15.44
C ALA A 126 2.25 24.14 15.52
N ALA A 127 2.79 24.29 16.72
CA ALA A 127 4.21 24.60 16.92
C ALA A 127 5.14 23.50 16.33
N THR A 128 4.83 22.22 16.55
CA THR A 128 5.63 21.12 15.97
C THR A 128 5.54 21.06 14.44
N MET A 129 4.40 21.45 13.89
CA MET A 129 4.20 21.49 12.44
C MET A 129 4.92 22.66 11.80
N ASP A 130 5.01 23.80 12.47
CA ASP A 130 5.76 24.95 11.98
C ASP A 130 7.26 24.68 12.01
N MET A 131 7.77 24.01 13.06
CA MET A 131 9.15 23.53 13.13
C MET A 131 9.49 22.51 12.02
N TYR A 132 8.54 21.69 11.57
CA TYR A 132 8.76 20.74 10.46
C TYR A 132 8.86 21.43 9.08
N LYS A 133 8.31 22.64 8.93
CA LYS A 133 8.34 23.40 7.67
C LYS A 133 9.61 24.23 7.51
N GLU A 134 10.28 24.57 8.62
CA GLU A 134 11.63 25.15 8.62
C GLU A 134 12.68 24.13 8.14
#